data_AF-A0A2W6CYH2-F1
#
_entry.id   AF-A0A2W6CYH2-F1
#
_cell.length_a   1.000
_cell.length_b   1.000
_cell.length_c   1.000
_cell.angle_alpha   90.00
_cell.angle_beta   90.00
_cell.angle_gamma   90.00
#
_symmetry.space_group_name_H-M   'P 1'
#
loop_
_entity.id
_entity.type
_entity.pdbx_description
1 polymer ?
#
loop_
_entity_poly.entity_id
_entity_poly.type
_entity_poly.pdbx_seq_one_letter_code
_entity_poly.pdbx_strand_id
1 'polypeptide(L)'
;MDAFSGFEPQLGEIRALRSFRIGRDGRLYPLFSDTPWADGTNTAICRVPAASHGVKERHQIVDPDCTCGFYAYADERAAAQYPNARHVLAVVACWGRVIAGTCGLRCEHARVEAIWMSPSVPCDLGAQVGERYPTAAIHVDRATMLDEYPPTQLDCYEQPTPDAARRTRIGMRAAVSAALVLGLLPWKWLSADQDALLLWIAALIGFFFAAITYGRRTDVEARKRSVVCSATLLWLMAPLAGPAGFVLLRLPVLQMVVLTRVQRASAIRAASRFPAEVG
;
A
#
# COMPACT_ATOMS: atom_id res chain seq x y z
N MET A 1 50.92 -6.44 8.32
CA MET A 1 50.30 -7.20 7.20
C MET A 1 49.07 -6.42 6.72
N ASP A 2 49.20 -5.10 6.57
CA ASP A 2 48.05 -4.17 6.52
C ASP A 2 47.79 -3.62 5.10
N ALA A 3 48.49 -4.17 4.10
CA ALA A 3 48.43 -3.74 2.70
C ALA A 3 47.10 -4.08 1.99
N PHE A 4 46.24 -4.87 2.64
CA PHE A 4 44.92 -5.26 2.15
C PHE A 4 43.79 -4.82 3.10
N SER A 5 44.00 -3.78 3.91
CA SER A 5 42.96 -3.17 4.76
C SER A 5 41.93 -2.34 3.97
N GLY A 6 41.91 -2.46 2.65
CA GLY A 6 40.93 -1.80 1.80
C GLY A 6 39.51 -2.32 2.05
N PHE A 7 38.54 -1.44 1.93
CA PHE A 7 37.12 -1.80 1.90
C PHE A 7 36.85 -2.68 0.68
N GLU A 8 36.14 -3.79 0.85
CA GLU A 8 35.66 -4.59 -0.28
C GLU A 8 34.72 -3.72 -1.12
N PRO A 9 35.08 -3.41 -2.39
CA PRO A 9 34.24 -2.53 -3.19
C PRO A 9 32.85 -3.15 -3.35
N GLN A 10 31.83 -2.45 -2.86
CA GLN A 10 30.44 -2.80 -3.06
C GLN A 10 30.09 -2.54 -4.53
N LEU A 11 30.33 -3.52 -5.39
CA LEU A 11 29.96 -3.46 -6.79
C LEU A 11 28.45 -3.72 -6.92
N GLY A 12 27.70 -2.68 -7.30
CA GLY A 12 26.29 -2.77 -7.68
C GLY A 12 25.34 -2.92 -6.50
N GLU A 13 25.09 -1.84 -5.75
CA GLU A 13 23.96 -1.79 -4.84
C GLU A 13 22.65 -1.57 -5.62
N ILE A 14 21.62 -2.33 -5.27
CA ILE A 14 20.26 -2.16 -5.79
C ILE A 14 19.45 -1.43 -4.74
N ARG A 15 18.94 -0.24 -5.06
CA ARG A 15 18.01 0.48 -4.18
C ARG A 15 16.62 -0.08 -4.34
N ALA A 16 15.97 -0.39 -3.23
CA ALA A 16 14.62 -0.89 -3.20
C ALA A 16 13.86 -0.33 -1.99
N LEU A 17 12.55 -0.53 -1.94
CA LEU A 17 11.72 -0.01 -0.86
C LEU A 17 11.48 -1.08 0.21
N ARG A 18 11.45 -0.68 1.47
CA ARG A 18 11.06 -1.58 2.55
C ARG A 18 10.21 -0.85 3.57
N SER A 19 9.27 -1.58 4.13
CA SER A 19 8.36 -1.07 5.14
C SER A 19 8.67 -1.67 6.50
N PHE A 20 8.56 -0.88 7.56
CA PHE A 20 8.94 -1.27 8.91
C PHE A 20 7.81 -1.01 9.92
N ARG A 21 7.84 -1.77 11.02
CA ARG A 21 7.20 -1.39 12.28
C ARG A 21 8.19 -0.56 13.09
N ILE A 22 7.71 0.40 13.88
CA ILE A 22 8.54 1.11 14.86
C ILE A 22 8.24 0.53 16.25
N GLY A 23 9.27 0.04 16.93
CA GLY A 23 9.17 -0.38 18.33
C GLY A 23 9.11 0.80 19.29
N ARG A 24 8.85 0.56 20.58
CA ARG A 24 8.82 1.62 21.60
C ARG A 24 10.19 2.31 21.80
N ASP A 25 11.24 1.66 21.34
CA ASP A 25 12.65 2.00 21.48
C ASP A 25 13.20 2.79 20.28
N GLY A 26 12.33 3.20 19.35
CA GLY A 26 12.70 3.88 18.11
C GLY A 26 13.38 2.97 17.09
N ARG A 27 13.42 1.64 17.30
CA ARG A 27 14.02 0.72 16.34
C ARG A 27 13.05 0.29 15.26
N LEU A 28 13.59 0.03 14.07
CA LEU A 28 12.89 -0.47 12.90
C LEU A 28 12.84 -1.99 12.91
N TYR A 29 11.64 -2.53 13.08
CA TYR A 29 11.38 -3.96 13.05
C TYR A 29 10.78 -4.36 11.70
N PRO A 30 11.24 -5.46 11.11
CA PRO A 30 10.61 -6.01 9.93
C PRO A 30 9.17 -6.48 10.24
N LEU A 31 8.35 -6.64 9.19
CA LEU A 31 6.93 -7.00 9.37
C LEU A 31 6.71 -8.40 9.97
N PHE A 32 7.64 -9.32 9.71
CA PHE A 32 7.50 -10.74 10.05
C PHE A 32 8.65 -11.25 10.93
N SER A 33 9.31 -10.36 11.67
CA SER A 33 10.35 -10.73 12.64
C SER A 33 10.50 -9.67 13.73
N ASP A 34 10.87 -10.11 14.92
CA ASP A 34 11.10 -9.25 16.10
C ASP A 34 12.59 -8.95 16.31
N THR A 35 13.42 -9.19 15.30
CA THR A 35 14.80 -8.72 15.30
C THR A 35 14.88 -7.37 14.58
N PRO A 36 15.23 -6.29 15.29
CA PRO A 36 15.32 -4.98 14.68
C PRO A 36 16.49 -4.92 13.70
N TRP A 37 16.36 -4.08 12.68
CA TRP A 37 17.49 -3.71 11.84
C TRP A 37 18.40 -2.77 12.62
N ALA A 38 19.71 -2.94 12.48
CA ALA A 38 20.70 -2.00 12.99
C ALA A 38 20.90 -0.85 11.99
N ASP A 39 21.46 0.25 12.48
CA ASP A 39 22.05 1.28 11.62
C ASP A 39 23.25 0.71 10.84
N GLY A 40 23.46 1.18 9.61
CA GLY A 40 24.48 0.64 8.71
C GLY A 40 24.13 -0.73 8.11
N THR A 41 25.15 -1.56 7.89
CA THR A 41 25.02 -2.84 7.19
C THR A 41 24.36 -3.90 8.06
N ASN A 42 23.29 -4.47 7.54
CA ASN A 42 22.63 -5.64 8.08
C ASN A 42 22.95 -6.85 7.19
N THR A 43 23.23 -8.00 7.81
CA THR A 43 23.50 -9.27 7.11
C THR A 43 22.44 -10.28 7.49
N ALA A 44 21.83 -10.90 6.49
CA ALA A 44 20.82 -11.92 6.69
C ALA A 44 21.45 -13.15 7.35
N ILE A 45 20.68 -13.83 8.19
CA ILE A 45 21.12 -15.05 8.88
C ILE A 45 20.05 -16.10 8.65
N CYS A 46 20.45 -17.27 8.17
CA CYS A 46 19.55 -18.41 8.13
C CYS A 46 19.28 -18.91 9.55
N ARG A 47 18.02 -18.83 9.99
CA ARG A 47 17.60 -19.28 11.34
C ARG A 47 16.94 -20.66 11.34
N VAL A 48 16.69 -21.20 10.17
CA VAL A 48 16.10 -22.52 10.03
C VAL A 48 17.21 -23.57 10.18
N PRO A 49 17.02 -24.61 11.03
CA PRO A 49 17.95 -25.74 11.08
C PRO A 49 18.15 -26.33 9.68
N ALA A 50 19.39 -26.69 9.30
CA ALA A 50 19.69 -27.22 7.97
C ALA A 50 18.72 -28.36 7.55
N ALA A 51 18.37 -29.22 8.51
CA ALA A 51 17.42 -30.33 8.33
C ALA A 51 16.03 -29.92 7.82
N SER A 52 15.53 -28.72 8.13
CA SER A 52 14.17 -28.29 7.75
C SER A 52 14.05 -27.83 6.29
N HIS A 53 15.17 -27.61 5.61
CA HIS A 53 15.23 -27.31 4.18
C HIS A 53 15.47 -28.57 3.33
N GLY A 54 15.56 -29.76 3.94
CA GLY A 54 15.92 -31.00 3.24
C GLY A 54 17.39 -31.07 2.83
N VAL A 55 18.22 -30.11 3.24
CA VAL A 55 19.64 -30.02 2.92
C VAL A 55 20.47 -30.43 4.14
N LYS A 56 21.38 -31.39 3.99
CA LYS A 56 22.23 -31.89 5.09
C LYS A 56 23.28 -30.87 5.58
N GLU A 57 23.57 -29.84 4.80
CA GLU A 57 24.61 -28.84 5.06
C GLU A 57 24.02 -27.44 5.27
N ARG A 58 24.79 -26.54 5.90
CA ARG A 58 24.45 -25.11 5.98
C ARG A 58 24.36 -24.57 4.54
N HIS A 59 23.15 -24.34 4.05
CA HIS A 59 22.95 -23.75 2.73
C HIS A 59 23.35 -22.27 2.73
N GLN A 60 23.70 -21.76 1.56
CA GLN A 60 24.06 -20.35 1.40
C GLN A 60 22.82 -19.47 1.53
N ILE A 61 22.97 -18.31 2.15
CA ILE A 61 21.87 -17.38 2.36
C ILE A 61 21.46 -16.81 0.99
N VAL A 62 20.15 -16.63 0.78
CA VAL A 62 19.57 -16.23 -0.51
C VAL A 62 19.82 -17.27 -1.62
N ASP A 63 19.81 -18.55 -1.26
CA ASP A 63 19.67 -19.65 -2.22
C ASP A 63 18.21 -19.74 -2.75
N PRO A 64 17.95 -20.13 -4.00
CA PRO A 64 16.58 -20.36 -4.50
C PRO A 64 15.72 -21.26 -3.60
N ASP A 65 16.31 -22.24 -2.92
CA ASP A 65 15.62 -23.17 -2.02
C ASP A 65 15.56 -22.67 -0.56
N CYS A 66 16.18 -21.52 -0.28
CA CYS A 66 16.12 -20.83 1.00
C CYS A 66 15.06 -19.73 0.97
N THR A 67 14.38 -19.45 2.09
CA THR A 67 13.47 -18.28 2.22
C THR A 67 14.07 -17.14 3.06
N CYS A 68 15.23 -17.37 3.67
CA CYS A 68 15.94 -16.37 4.48
C CYS A 68 16.62 -15.32 3.59
N GLY A 69 16.63 -14.09 4.09
CA GLY A 69 17.13 -12.92 3.38
C GLY A 69 16.35 -11.67 3.77
N PHE A 70 16.86 -10.51 3.38
CA PHE A 70 16.12 -9.27 3.44
C PHE A 70 15.29 -9.11 2.18
N TYR A 71 13.99 -8.91 2.34
CA TYR A 71 13.09 -8.64 1.22
C TYR A 71 12.98 -7.14 0.97
N ALA A 72 12.92 -6.69 -0.26
CA ALA A 72 12.62 -5.31 -0.58
C ALA A 72 11.70 -5.26 -1.79
N TYR A 73 10.93 -4.20 -1.90
CA TYR A 73 9.90 -3.99 -2.90
C TYR A 73 10.45 -3.14 -4.04
N ALA A 74 10.05 -3.47 -5.26
CA ALA A 74 10.43 -2.72 -6.45
C ALA A 74 9.88 -1.28 -6.43
N ASP A 75 8.66 -1.12 -5.95
CA ASP A 75 7.95 0.15 -5.97
C ASP A 75 6.96 0.32 -4.79
N GLU A 76 6.34 1.50 -4.73
CA GLU A 76 5.37 1.81 -3.68
C GLU A 76 4.12 0.93 -3.72
N ARG A 77 3.77 0.34 -4.88
CA ARG A 77 2.57 -0.51 -5.02
C ARG A 77 2.81 -1.86 -4.38
N ALA A 78 3.96 -2.46 -4.65
CA ALA A 78 4.40 -3.67 -3.99
C ALA A 78 4.51 -3.46 -2.47
N ALA A 79 5.06 -2.32 -2.03
CA ALA A 79 5.11 -1.98 -0.60
C ALA A 79 3.72 -1.79 0.02
N ALA A 80 2.76 -1.22 -0.73
CA ALA A 80 1.41 -0.95 -0.25
C ALA A 80 0.53 -2.20 -0.03
N GLN A 81 0.98 -3.39 -0.46
CA GLN A 81 0.26 -4.65 -0.25
C GLN A 81 0.13 -5.03 1.24
N TYR A 82 0.92 -4.41 2.13
CA TYR A 82 0.89 -4.65 3.56
C TYR A 82 0.36 -3.43 4.32
N PRO A 83 -0.95 -3.35 4.62
CA PRO A 83 -1.57 -2.16 5.22
C PRO A 83 -1.00 -1.76 6.58
N ASN A 84 -0.48 -2.72 7.34
CA ASN A 84 0.10 -2.53 8.66
C ASN A 84 1.50 -1.88 8.60
N ALA A 85 2.07 -1.77 7.41
CA ALA A 85 3.43 -1.30 7.16
C ALA A 85 3.50 0.13 6.62
N ARG A 86 2.34 0.81 6.52
CA ARG A 86 2.18 2.12 5.86
C ARG A 86 2.77 3.31 6.61
N HIS A 87 3.25 3.11 7.84
CA HIS A 87 3.67 4.19 8.71
C HIS A 87 5.16 4.53 8.58
N VAL A 88 5.96 3.58 8.12
CA VAL A 88 7.37 3.79 7.79
C VAL A 88 7.66 3.13 6.46
N LEU A 89 8.17 3.94 5.54
CA LEU A 89 8.72 3.48 4.27
C LEU A 89 10.17 3.92 4.23
N ALA A 90 11.07 3.03 3.87
CA ALA A 90 12.48 3.33 3.74
C ALA A 90 12.97 2.91 2.36
N VAL A 91 13.99 3.63 1.89
CA VAL A 91 14.85 3.17 0.81
C VAL A 91 15.99 2.39 1.43
N VAL A 92 16.21 1.18 0.94
CA VAL A 92 17.30 0.31 1.37
C VAL A 92 18.22 0.02 0.20
N ALA A 93 19.53 0.10 0.44
CA ALA A 93 20.54 -0.44 -0.45
C ALA A 93 20.65 -1.94 -0.20
N CYS A 94 20.66 -2.73 -1.27
CA CYS A 94 20.70 -4.19 -1.22
C CYS A 94 21.86 -4.73 -2.06
N TRP A 95 22.64 -5.68 -1.51
CA TRP A 95 23.80 -6.26 -2.21
C TRP A 95 24.17 -7.66 -1.68
N GLY A 96 25.28 -8.21 -2.18
CA GLY A 96 25.72 -9.58 -1.95
C GLY A 96 24.99 -10.53 -2.90
N ARG A 97 24.50 -11.65 -2.38
CA ARG A 97 23.56 -12.47 -3.16
C ARG A 97 22.20 -11.81 -3.24
N VAL A 98 21.69 -11.65 -4.46
CA VAL A 98 20.37 -11.06 -4.73
C VAL A 98 19.58 -11.97 -5.66
N ILE A 99 18.34 -12.25 -5.29
CA ILE A 99 17.32 -12.85 -6.16
C ILE A 99 16.28 -11.77 -6.43
N ALA A 100 16.24 -11.27 -7.66
CA ALA A 100 15.20 -10.36 -8.10
C ALA A 100 13.95 -11.15 -8.53
N GLY A 101 12.79 -10.69 -8.11
CA GLY A 101 11.47 -11.14 -8.54
C GLY A 101 10.72 -10.02 -9.24
N THR A 102 9.44 -10.24 -9.54
CA THR A 102 8.62 -9.24 -10.27
C THR A 102 8.15 -8.08 -9.40
N CYS A 103 8.00 -8.29 -8.09
CA CYS A 103 7.52 -7.28 -7.13
C CYS A 103 8.65 -6.66 -6.27
N GLY A 104 9.90 -7.05 -6.50
CA GLY A 104 11.02 -6.65 -5.65
C GLY A 104 12.13 -7.68 -5.65
N LEU A 105 12.87 -7.77 -4.56
CA LEU A 105 14.05 -8.64 -4.45
C LEU A 105 14.20 -9.24 -3.06
N ARG A 106 15.06 -10.25 -2.97
CA ARG A 106 15.61 -10.77 -1.73
C ARG A 106 17.13 -10.69 -1.78
N CYS A 107 17.75 -10.15 -0.72
CA CYS A 107 19.20 -9.96 -0.66
C CYS A 107 19.83 -10.45 0.64
N GLU A 108 21.15 -10.65 0.58
CA GLU A 108 21.99 -11.09 1.69
C GLU A 108 22.31 -9.93 2.63
N HIS A 109 22.70 -8.79 2.05
CA HIS A 109 23.02 -7.59 2.80
C HIS A 109 22.06 -6.47 2.47
N ALA A 110 21.73 -5.68 3.48
CA ALA A 110 20.93 -4.48 3.29
C ALA A 110 21.32 -3.37 4.27
N ARG A 111 21.16 -2.12 3.85
CA ARG A 111 21.36 -0.92 4.68
C ARG A 111 20.21 0.05 4.43
N VAL A 112 19.74 0.70 5.50
CA VAL A 112 18.74 1.76 5.38
C VAL A 112 19.44 3.06 4.95
N GLU A 113 19.03 3.64 3.82
CA GLU A 113 19.64 4.88 3.31
C GLU A 113 18.75 6.10 3.57
N ALA A 114 17.43 5.93 3.45
CA ALA A 114 16.48 7.00 3.69
C ALA A 114 15.20 6.46 4.32
N ILE A 115 14.58 7.25 5.20
CA ILE A 115 13.38 6.89 5.95
C ILE A 115 12.37 8.02 5.81
N TRP A 116 11.17 7.65 5.36
CA TRP A 116 9.98 8.46 5.49
C TRP A 116 9.07 7.89 6.57
N MET A 117 8.57 8.78 7.42
CA MET A 117 7.58 8.44 8.44
C MET A 117 6.27 9.17 8.17
N SER A 118 5.16 8.45 8.30
CA SER A 118 3.83 9.03 8.22
C SER A 118 3.66 10.12 9.30
N PRO A 119 2.95 11.23 9.02
CA PRO A 119 2.61 12.24 10.03
C PRO A 119 1.85 11.72 11.25
N SER A 120 1.36 10.48 11.20
CA SER A 120 0.74 9.79 12.34
C SER A 120 1.75 9.30 13.39
N VAL A 121 3.04 9.19 13.04
CA VAL A 121 4.10 8.77 13.97
C VAL A 121 4.36 9.91 14.96
N PRO A 122 4.32 9.66 16.29
CA PRO A 122 4.62 10.68 17.30
C PRO A 122 6.01 11.30 17.08
N CYS A 123 6.12 12.62 17.27
CA CYS A 123 7.36 13.35 17.01
C CYS A 123 8.55 12.87 17.85
N ASP A 124 8.30 12.51 19.11
CA ASP A 124 9.29 11.93 20.03
C ASP A 124 9.79 10.56 19.52
N LEU A 125 8.87 9.72 19.03
CA LEU A 125 9.24 8.43 18.43
C LEU A 125 10.01 8.62 17.12
N GLY A 126 9.63 9.60 16.30
CA GLY A 126 10.38 9.95 15.09
C GLY A 126 11.78 10.48 15.39
N ALA A 127 11.94 11.28 16.45
CA ALA A 127 13.26 11.74 16.92
C ALA A 127 14.14 10.56 17.38
N GLN A 128 13.57 9.61 18.13
CA GLN A 128 14.29 8.39 18.52
C GLN A 128 14.73 7.56 17.31
N VAL A 129 13.90 7.45 16.26
CA VAL A 129 14.32 6.80 15.00
C VAL A 129 15.53 7.53 14.42
N GLY A 130 15.51 8.86 14.33
CA GLY A 130 16.65 9.65 13.85
C GLY A 130 17.94 9.43 14.65
N GLU A 131 17.85 9.34 15.97
CA GLU A 131 18.99 9.04 16.85
C GLU A 131 19.52 7.61 16.68
N ARG A 132 18.63 6.64 16.42
CA ARG A 132 18.97 5.23 16.25
C ARG A 132 19.56 4.91 14.88
N TYR A 133 19.23 5.68 13.86
CA TYR A 133 19.66 5.50 12.48
C TYR A 133 20.36 6.75 11.93
N PRO A 134 21.48 7.19 12.54
CA PRO A 134 22.16 8.43 12.16
C PRO A 134 22.73 8.40 10.74
N THR A 135 22.90 7.23 10.13
CA THR A 135 23.37 7.11 8.74
C THR A 135 22.24 7.23 7.71
N ALA A 136 20.98 7.12 8.13
CA ALA A 136 19.83 7.22 7.24
C ALA A 136 19.28 8.66 7.17
N ALA A 137 19.00 9.15 5.97
CA ALA A 137 18.35 10.43 5.78
C ALA A 137 16.88 10.36 6.22
N ILE A 138 16.44 11.25 7.11
CA ILE A 138 15.05 11.31 7.57
C ILE A 138 14.28 12.36 6.76
N HIS A 139 13.22 11.92 6.09
CA HIS A 139 12.37 12.78 5.25
C HIS A 139 10.96 12.92 5.82
N VAL A 140 10.46 14.15 5.83
CA VAL A 140 9.07 14.46 6.16
C VAL A 140 8.15 14.16 4.97
N ASP A 141 8.59 14.54 3.77
CA ASP A 141 7.85 14.28 2.55
C ASP A 141 8.36 13.02 1.84
N ARG A 142 7.42 12.14 1.53
CA ARG A 142 7.71 10.85 0.90
C ARG A 142 8.16 10.99 -0.54
N ALA A 143 7.59 11.95 -1.28
CA ALA A 143 7.94 12.11 -2.68
C ALA A 143 9.37 12.66 -2.81
N THR A 144 9.74 13.62 -1.95
CA THR A 144 11.12 14.11 -1.84
C THR A 144 12.11 12.98 -1.53
N MET A 145 11.79 12.09 -0.57
CA MET A 145 12.64 10.92 -0.28
C MET A 145 12.89 10.07 -1.53
N LEU A 146 11.84 9.78 -2.31
CA LEU A 146 11.93 8.93 -3.49
C LEU A 146 12.60 9.62 -4.70
N ASP A 147 12.58 10.95 -4.73
CA ASP A 147 13.30 11.74 -5.74
C ASP A 147 14.81 11.77 -5.46
N GLU A 148 15.20 11.95 -4.20
CA GLU A 148 16.60 11.94 -3.78
C GLU A 148 17.21 10.52 -3.74
N TYR A 149 16.40 9.52 -3.38
CA TYR A 149 16.80 8.11 -3.26
C TYR A 149 15.92 7.22 -4.15
N PRO A 150 16.00 7.34 -5.48
CA PRO A 150 15.15 6.59 -6.39
C PRO A 150 15.45 5.08 -6.33
N PRO A 151 14.42 4.21 -6.22
CA PRO A 151 14.60 2.76 -6.36
C PRO A 151 15.15 2.39 -7.73
N THR A 152 16.12 1.48 -7.75
CA THR A 152 16.72 0.93 -8.96
C THR A 152 15.67 0.16 -9.75
N GLN A 153 15.51 0.49 -11.03
CA GLN A 153 14.62 -0.25 -11.92
C GLN A 153 15.36 -1.48 -12.49
N LEU A 154 14.78 -2.66 -12.33
CA LEU A 154 15.26 -3.91 -12.92
C LEU A 154 14.31 -4.37 -14.03
N ASP A 155 14.85 -4.96 -15.08
CA ASP A 155 14.06 -5.42 -16.24
C ASP A 155 12.99 -6.47 -15.88
N CYS A 156 13.23 -7.23 -14.81
CA CYS A 156 12.29 -8.25 -14.34
C CYS A 156 11.12 -7.69 -13.53
N TYR A 157 11.12 -6.40 -13.18
CA TYR A 157 10.05 -5.80 -12.41
C TYR A 157 8.79 -5.63 -13.25
N GLU A 158 7.65 -5.98 -12.66
CA GLU A 158 6.36 -5.82 -13.33
C GLU A 158 6.05 -4.34 -13.44
N GLN A 159 6.21 -3.80 -14.65
CA GLN A 159 5.90 -2.41 -14.94
C GLN A 159 4.38 -2.20 -14.87
N PRO A 160 3.90 -1.20 -14.12
CA PRO A 160 2.57 -0.69 -14.29
C PRO A 160 2.27 -0.40 -15.75
N THR A 161 1.28 -1.06 -16.35
CA THR A 161 0.71 -0.53 -17.60
C THR A 161 0.00 0.79 -17.27
N PRO A 162 0.56 1.97 -17.60
CA PRO A 162 0.06 3.26 -17.09
C PRO A 162 -1.35 3.56 -17.58
N ASP A 163 -1.64 3.05 -18.77
CA ASP A 163 -2.84 3.32 -19.53
C ASP A 163 -4.09 2.64 -19.01
N ALA A 164 -3.97 1.37 -18.59
CA ALA A 164 -5.12 0.61 -18.14
C ALA A 164 -5.64 1.18 -16.82
N ALA A 165 -4.76 1.42 -15.84
CA ALA A 165 -5.16 1.88 -14.51
C ALA A 165 -5.66 3.33 -14.50
N ARG A 166 -5.06 4.22 -15.31
CA ARG A 166 -5.46 5.64 -15.39
C ARG A 166 -6.80 5.82 -16.09
N ARG A 167 -7.00 5.19 -17.26
CA ARG A 167 -8.30 5.23 -17.99
C ARG A 167 -9.43 4.67 -17.14
N THR A 168 -9.17 3.55 -16.47
CA THR A 168 -10.07 2.90 -15.51
C THR A 168 -10.49 3.84 -14.38
N ARG A 169 -9.53 4.54 -13.74
CA ARG A 169 -9.85 5.49 -12.64
C ARG A 169 -10.64 6.71 -13.12
N ILE A 170 -10.27 7.30 -14.26
CA ILE A 170 -10.97 8.47 -14.81
C ILE A 170 -12.39 8.09 -15.20
N GLY A 171 -12.56 6.98 -15.93
CA GLY A 171 -13.87 6.46 -16.33
C GLY A 171 -14.78 6.18 -15.13
N MET A 172 -14.25 5.54 -14.07
CA MET A 172 -15.02 5.27 -12.86
C MET A 172 -15.44 6.56 -12.14
N ARG A 173 -14.55 7.56 -12.02
CA ARG A 173 -14.90 8.84 -11.41
C ARG A 173 -15.98 9.57 -12.21
N ALA A 174 -15.84 9.61 -13.54
CA ALA A 174 -16.85 10.20 -14.41
C ALA A 174 -18.20 9.49 -14.29
N ALA A 175 -18.21 8.16 -14.27
CA ALA A 175 -19.44 7.36 -14.12
C ALA A 175 -20.11 7.59 -12.75
N VAL A 176 -19.35 7.61 -11.66
CA VAL A 176 -19.88 7.89 -10.32
C VAL A 176 -20.41 9.32 -10.24
N SER A 177 -19.69 10.31 -10.78
CA SER A 177 -20.15 11.70 -10.81
C SER A 177 -21.44 11.86 -11.62
N ALA A 178 -21.51 11.26 -12.81
CA ALA A 178 -22.72 11.26 -13.63
C ALA A 178 -23.89 10.60 -12.90
N ALA A 179 -23.67 9.45 -12.25
CA ALA A 179 -24.68 8.76 -11.46
C ALA A 179 -25.19 9.60 -10.27
N LEU A 180 -24.31 10.32 -9.58
CA LEU A 180 -24.71 11.21 -8.49
C LEU A 180 -25.60 12.35 -8.99
N VAL A 181 -25.24 12.97 -10.12
CA VAL A 181 -26.01 14.06 -10.76
C VAL A 181 -27.37 13.54 -11.25
N LEU A 182 -27.40 12.42 -11.97
CA LEU A 182 -28.64 11.78 -12.42
C LEU A 182 -29.53 11.38 -11.23
N GLY A 183 -28.92 10.94 -10.14
CA GLY A 183 -29.62 10.62 -8.91
C GLY A 183 -30.26 11.81 -8.22
N LEU A 184 -29.96 13.06 -8.60
CA LEU A 184 -30.62 14.27 -8.07
C LEU A 184 -31.87 14.68 -8.85
N LEU A 185 -32.13 14.07 -10.02
CA LEU A 185 -33.27 14.43 -10.86
C LEU A 185 -34.60 14.19 -10.12
N PRO A 186 -35.57 15.12 -10.23
CA PRO A 186 -36.88 14.95 -9.63
C PRO A 186 -37.63 13.75 -10.25
N TRP A 187 -38.29 12.94 -9.41
CA TRP A 187 -39.10 11.80 -9.88
C TRP A 187 -40.12 12.20 -10.95
N LYS A 188 -40.76 13.36 -10.78
CA LYS A 188 -41.73 13.92 -11.74
C LYS A 188 -41.18 14.10 -13.16
N TRP A 189 -39.87 14.26 -13.33
CA TRP A 189 -39.26 14.36 -14.67
C TRP A 189 -39.06 12.97 -15.28
N LEU A 190 -38.74 11.98 -14.46
CA LEU A 190 -38.56 10.59 -14.87
C LEU A 190 -39.89 9.90 -15.20
N SER A 191 -40.96 10.22 -14.47
CA SER A 191 -42.27 9.59 -14.66
C SER A 191 -43.11 10.24 -15.77
N ALA A 192 -42.73 11.43 -16.24
CA ALA A 192 -43.49 12.16 -17.25
C ALA A 192 -43.27 11.63 -18.68
N ASP A 193 -42.18 10.89 -18.90
CA ASP A 193 -41.76 10.41 -20.21
C ASP A 193 -41.27 8.96 -20.12
N GLN A 194 -41.86 8.07 -20.91
CA GLN A 194 -41.47 6.64 -20.94
C GLN A 194 -40.04 6.45 -21.42
N ASP A 195 -39.57 7.28 -22.34
CA ASP A 195 -38.22 7.17 -22.88
C ASP A 195 -37.18 7.57 -21.82
N ALA A 196 -37.47 8.61 -21.04
CA ALA A 196 -36.64 9.02 -19.91
C ALA A 196 -36.53 7.91 -18.84
N LEU A 197 -37.63 7.21 -18.55
CA LEU A 197 -37.64 6.09 -17.62
C LEU A 197 -36.80 4.90 -18.13
N LEU A 198 -36.93 4.56 -19.43
CA LEU A 198 -36.17 3.47 -20.05
C LEU A 198 -34.65 3.77 -20.08
N LEU A 199 -34.26 4.99 -20.45
CA LEU A 199 -32.87 5.43 -20.42
C LEU A 199 -32.27 5.35 -19.01
N TRP A 200 -33.07 5.67 -18.01
CA TRP A 200 -32.65 5.64 -16.62
C TRP A 200 -32.47 4.21 -16.09
N ILE A 201 -33.40 3.30 -16.42
CA ILE A 201 -33.25 1.86 -16.14
C ILE A 201 -32.00 1.31 -16.84
N ALA A 202 -31.77 1.68 -18.09
CA ALA A 202 -30.57 1.28 -18.83
C ALA A 202 -29.29 1.79 -18.16
N ALA A 203 -29.27 3.02 -17.66
CA ALA A 203 -28.14 3.58 -16.91
C ALA A 203 -27.87 2.82 -15.60
N LEU A 204 -28.92 2.45 -14.86
CA LEU A 204 -28.82 1.62 -13.66
C LEU A 204 -28.20 0.24 -13.96
N ILE A 205 -28.73 -0.43 -14.99
CA ILE A 205 -28.25 -1.74 -15.42
C ILE A 205 -26.78 -1.64 -15.85
N GLY A 206 -26.44 -0.66 -16.68
CA GLY A 206 -25.07 -0.42 -17.13
C GLY A 206 -24.11 -0.17 -15.97
N PHE A 207 -24.52 0.64 -14.98
CA PHE A 207 -23.73 0.90 -13.80
C PHE A 207 -23.56 -0.37 -12.92
N PHE A 208 -24.62 -1.16 -12.75
CA PHE A 208 -24.58 -2.41 -12.00
C PHE A 208 -23.60 -3.43 -12.61
N PHE A 209 -23.65 -3.64 -13.92
CA PHE A 209 -22.70 -4.53 -14.60
C PHE A 209 -21.26 -4.00 -14.54
N ALA A 210 -21.07 -2.69 -14.71
CA ALA A 210 -19.75 -2.06 -14.52
C ALA A 210 -19.22 -2.28 -13.10
N ALA A 211 -20.06 -2.15 -12.08
CA ALA A 211 -19.70 -2.38 -10.68
C ALA A 211 -19.29 -3.84 -10.41
N ILE A 212 -20.05 -4.81 -10.91
CA ILE A 212 -19.76 -6.26 -10.72
C ILE A 212 -18.45 -6.65 -11.38
N THR A 213 -18.25 -6.23 -12.63
CA THR A 213 -17.03 -6.53 -13.39
C THR A 213 -15.80 -5.92 -12.72
N TYR A 214 -15.94 -4.73 -12.13
CA TYR A 214 -14.86 -4.09 -11.35
C TYR A 214 -14.59 -4.75 -10.00
N GLY A 215 -15.60 -5.31 -9.35
CA GLY A 215 -15.50 -5.94 -8.02
C GLY A 215 -14.81 -7.30 -8.01
N ARG A 216 -14.63 -7.94 -9.17
CA ARG A 216 -14.06 -9.30 -9.28
C ARG A 216 -12.55 -9.42 -9.07
N ARG A 217 -11.80 -8.32 -9.00
CA ARG A 217 -10.37 -8.38 -8.62
C ARG A 217 -10.24 -8.56 -7.11
N THR A 218 -9.33 -9.40 -6.64
CA THR A 218 -9.19 -9.76 -5.21
C THR A 218 -8.37 -8.78 -4.37
N ASP A 219 -8.10 -7.59 -4.89
CA ASP A 219 -7.34 -6.56 -4.18
C ASP A 219 -8.21 -5.85 -3.13
N VAL A 220 -7.61 -5.37 -2.03
CA VAL A 220 -8.21 -4.48 -1.02
C VAL A 220 -8.90 -3.28 -1.66
N GLU A 221 -8.38 -2.79 -2.79
CA GLU A 221 -9.03 -1.76 -3.58
C GLU A 221 -10.38 -2.17 -4.18
N ALA A 222 -10.58 -3.44 -4.51
CA ALA A 222 -11.83 -3.92 -5.10
C ALA A 222 -12.97 -3.93 -4.07
N ARG A 223 -12.67 -4.26 -2.81
CA ARG A 223 -13.68 -4.15 -1.72
C ARG A 223 -14.14 -2.71 -1.53
N LYS A 224 -13.21 -1.75 -1.56
CA LYS A 224 -13.55 -0.31 -1.50
C LYS A 224 -14.40 0.12 -2.70
N ARG A 225 -14.04 -0.33 -3.90
CA ARG A 225 -14.79 -0.05 -5.13
C ARG A 225 -16.21 -0.63 -5.08
N SER A 226 -16.37 -1.86 -4.60
CA SER A 226 -17.67 -2.51 -4.42
C SER A 226 -18.58 -1.70 -3.49
N VAL A 227 -18.06 -1.25 -2.34
CA VAL A 227 -18.82 -0.40 -1.41
C VAL A 227 -19.26 0.91 -2.06
N VAL A 228 -18.36 1.59 -2.79
CA VAL A 228 -18.70 2.83 -3.51
C VAL A 228 -19.78 2.56 -4.56
N CYS A 229 -19.66 1.50 -5.34
CA CYS A 229 -20.64 1.18 -6.37
C CYS A 229 -22.01 0.84 -5.76
N SER A 230 -22.07 0.05 -4.70
CA SER A 230 -23.33 -0.26 -4.01
C SER A 230 -24.00 1.01 -3.44
N ALA A 231 -23.21 1.92 -2.86
CA ALA A 231 -23.72 3.20 -2.40
C ALA A 231 -24.24 4.08 -3.54
N THR A 232 -23.56 4.11 -4.68
CA THR A 232 -24.01 4.83 -5.89
C THR A 232 -25.26 4.20 -6.49
N LEU A 233 -25.39 2.87 -6.49
CA LEU A 233 -26.59 2.18 -6.95
C LEU A 233 -27.79 2.51 -6.05
N LEU A 234 -27.63 2.48 -4.72
CA LEU A 234 -28.66 2.90 -3.76
C LEU A 234 -29.06 4.37 -3.95
N TRP A 235 -28.08 5.24 -4.23
CA TRP A 235 -28.32 6.64 -4.55
C TRP A 235 -29.15 6.80 -5.84
N LEU A 236 -28.78 6.05 -6.88
CA LEU A 236 -29.53 6.01 -8.12
C LEU A 236 -30.93 5.48 -7.89
N MET A 237 -31.17 4.44 -7.08
CA MET A 237 -32.52 3.92 -6.85
C MET A 237 -33.48 4.90 -6.12
N ALA A 238 -32.95 5.94 -5.47
CA ALA A 238 -33.73 6.84 -4.62
C ALA A 238 -34.94 7.52 -5.30
N PRO A 239 -34.87 8.05 -6.54
CA PRO A 239 -36.00 8.69 -7.20
C PRO A 239 -37.20 7.76 -7.41
N LEU A 240 -36.99 6.45 -7.63
CA LEU A 240 -38.07 5.46 -7.83
C LEU A 240 -38.98 5.32 -6.60
N ALA A 241 -38.45 5.59 -5.41
CA ALA A 241 -39.20 5.53 -4.16
C ALA A 241 -39.84 6.89 -3.78
N GLY A 242 -39.84 7.87 -4.70
CA GLY A 242 -40.43 9.19 -4.48
C GLY A 242 -39.81 9.93 -3.28
N PRO A 243 -40.58 10.73 -2.53
CA PRO A 243 -40.08 11.46 -1.36
C PRO A 243 -39.48 10.54 -0.28
N ALA A 244 -40.04 9.34 -0.11
CA ALA A 244 -39.53 8.36 0.85
C ALA A 244 -38.13 7.86 0.48
N GLY A 245 -37.79 7.79 -0.81
CA GLY A 245 -36.46 7.41 -1.28
C GLY A 245 -35.36 8.37 -0.85
N PHE A 246 -35.66 9.67 -0.70
CA PHE A 246 -34.68 10.62 -0.16
C PHE A 246 -34.29 10.26 1.27
N VAL A 247 -35.28 9.98 2.12
CA VAL A 247 -35.07 9.68 3.54
C VAL A 247 -34.49 8.27 3.73
N LEU A 248 -35.04 7.28 3.04
CA LEU A 248 -34.69 5.87 3.26
C LEU A 248 -33.44 5.41 2.52
N LEU A 249 -33.07 6.05 1.40
CA LEU A 249 -31.93 5.61 0.58
C LEU A 249 -30.78 6.63 0.58
N ARG A 250 -31.05 7.93 0.45
CA ARG A 250 -29.97 8.94 0.38
C ARG A 250 -29.38 9.27 1.74
N LEU A 251 -30.21 9.45 2.77
CA LEU A 251 -29.74 9.81 4.11
C LEU A 251 -28.77 8.76 4.69
N PRO A 252 -29.05 7.43 4.62
CA PRO A 252 -28.10 6.43 5.11
C PRO A 252 -26.78 6.40 4.33
N VAL A 253 -26.82 6.63 3.01
CA VAL A 253 -25.60 6.73 2.19
C VAL A 253 -24.75 7.93 2.62
N LEU A 254 -25.37 9.09 2.84
CA LEU A 254 -24.66 10.27 3.35
C LEU A 254 -24.10 10.03 4.76
N GLN A 255 -24.87 9.42 5.65
CA GLN A 255 -24.42 9.04 6.99
C GLN A 255 -23.24 8.09 6.93
N MET A 256 -23.27 7.06 6.05
CA MET A 256 -22.16 6.14 5.82
C MET A 256 -20.90 6.87 5.35
N VAL A 257 -21.03 7.85 4.46
CA VAL A 257 -19.88 8.67 4.00
C VAL A 257 -19.30 9.49 5.16
N VAL A 258 -20.14 10.15 5.95
CA VAL A 258 -19.72 10.93 7.12
C VAL A 258 -19.07 10.02 8.16
N LEU A 259 -19.69 8.88 8.51
CA LEU A 259 -19.15 7.91 9.44
C LEU A 259 -17.83 7.33 8.95
N THR A 260 -17.69 7.01 7.67
CA THR A 260 -16.42 6.53 7.10
C THR A 260 -15.33 7.61 7.19
N ARG A 261 -15.68 8.89 6.96
CA ARG A 261 -14.74 10.01 7.13
C ARG A 261 -14.33 10.20 8.58
N VAL A 262 -15.28 10.14 9.51
CA VAL A 262 -15.05 10.21 10.95
C VAL A 262 -14.23 9.01 11.42
N GLN A 263 -14.58 7.78 11.04
CA GLN A 263 -13.82 6.57 11.33
C GLN A 263 -12.42 6.63 10.75
N ARG A 264 -12.22 7.18 9.54
CA ARG A 264 -10.89 7.38 8.98
C ARG A 264 -10.10 8.41 9.78
N ALA A 265 -10.71 9.52 10.17
CA ALA A 265 -10.08 10.52 11.04
C ALA A 265 -9.73 9.93 12.42
N SER A 266 -10.65 9.17 13.01
CA SER A 266 -10.45 8.46 14.28
C SER A 266 -9.43 7.33 14.16
N ALA A 267 -9.39 6.59 13.05
CA ALA A 267 -8.39 5.58 12.77
C ALA A 267 -7.01 6.19 12.52
N ILE A 268 -6.94 7.40 11.94
CA ILE A 268 -5.69 8.19 11.90
C ILE A 268 -5.27 8.58 13.34
N ARG A 269 -6.22 8.98 14.20
CA ARG A 269 -5.99 9.25 15.63
C ARG A 269 -5.84 8.01 16.52
N ALA A 270 -6.16 6.82 16.03
CA ALA A 270 -6.05 5.57 16.79
C ALA A 270 -4.85 4.76 16.31
N ALA A 271 -4.48 4.88 15.04
CA ALA A 271 -3.18 4.46 14.52
C ALA A 271 -2.05 5.34 15.06
N SER A 272 -2.35 6.48 15.70
CA SER A 272 -1.41 7.17 16.58
C SER A 272 -1.24 6.48 17.95
N ARG A 273 -1.91 5.34 18.20
CA ARG A 273 -1.46 4.36 19.21
C ARG A 273 -0.26 3.61 18.66
N PHE A 274 0.78 4.36 18.38
CA PHE A 274 2.12 3.85 18.51
C PHE A 274 2.36 3.61 20.00
N PRO A 275 3.20 2.64 20.35
CA PRO A 275 3.99 1.77 19.46
C PRO A 275 3.30 0.44 19.15
N ALA A 276 3.71 -0.22 18.05
CA ALA A 276 3.28 -1.59 17.77
C ALA A 276 3.69 -2.50 18.95
N GLU A 277 2.81 -3.38 19.40
CA GLU A 277 3.21 -4.45 20.31
C GLU A 277 4.24 -5.32 19.57
N VAL A 278 5.49 -5.24 20.01
CA VAL A 278 6.57 -6.14 19.61
C VAL A 278 6.64 -7.16 20.74
N GLY A 279 6.17 -8.37 20.48
CA GLY A 279 6.06 -9.46 21.45
C GLY A 279 6.22 -10.79 20.76
#